data_AF-A0A823K4K4-F1
#
_entry.id   AF-A0A823K4K4-F1
#
_cell.length_a   1.000
_cell.length_b   1.000
_cell.length_c   1.000
_cell.angle_alpha   90.00
_cell.angle_beta   90.00
_cell.angle_gamma   90.00
#
_symmetry.space_group_name_H-M   'P 1'
#
loop_
_entity.id
_entity.type
_entity.pdbx_description
1 polymer ?
#
loop_
_entity_poly.entity_id
_entity_poly.type
_entity_poly.pdbx_seq_one_letter_code
_entity_poly.pdbx_strand_id
1 'polypeptide(L)'
;MIIIEEFKEYAINNKNENVFNKQILYKFPNNYGASVVSGPFTYGLELAVIFFSNENWDIDYDTPVTNDVLGHLNKESLKQALEDIYNLPIK
;
A
#
# COMPACT_ATOMS: atom_id res chain seq x y z
N MET A 1 -12.23 -2.22 -4.96
CA MET A 1 -10.78 -2.05 -4.82
C MET A 1 -10.11 -2.90 -5.86
N ILE A 2 -9.02 -2.42 -6.45
CA ILE A 2 -8.22 -3.18 -7.41
C ILE A 2 -7.26 -4.05 -6.62
N ILE A 3 -7.21 -5.34 -6.93
CA ILE A 3 -6.18 -6.26 -6.43
C ILE A 3 -5.27 -6.58 -7.61
N ILE A 4 -3.96 -6.42 -7.41
CA ILE A 4 -2.95 -6.90 -8.34
C ILE A 4 -2.69 -8.37 -8.00
N GLU A 5 -3.03 -9.27 -8.93
CA GLU A 5 -3.01 -10.72 -8.66
C GLU A 5 -1.61 -11.21 -8.30
N GLU A 6 -0.56 -10.60 -8.87
CA GLU A 6 0.85 -10.89 -8.56
C GLU A 6 1.21 -10.66 -7.08
N PHE A 7 0.49 -9.76 -6.39
CA PHE A 7 0.73 -9.42 -4.98
C PHE A 7 -0.37 -9.90 -4.04
N LYS A 8 -1.31 -10.70 -4.53
CA LYS A 8 -2.50 -11.11 -3.76
C LYS A 8 -2.17 -11.87 -2.48
N GLU A 9 -1.10 -12.66 -2.48
CA GLU A 9 -0.67 -13.42 -1.30
C GLU A 9 -0.15 -12.53 -0.16
N TYR A 10 0.29 -11.31 -0.46
CA TYR A 10 0.78 -10.33 0.51
C TYR A 10 -0.34 -9.45 1.07
N ALA A 11 -1.56 -9.56 0.54
CA ALA A 11 -2.69 -8.74 0.94
C ALA A 11 -3.23 -9.16 2.31
N ILE A 12 -3.31 -8.18 3.22
CA ILE A 12 -3.88 -8.31 4.56
C ILE A 12 -5.13 -7.45 4.61
N ASN A 13 -6.28 -8.06 4.91
CA ASN A 13 -7.51 -7.34 5.15
C ASN A 13 -7.41 -6.61 6.50
N ASN A 14 -7.54 -5.29 6.49
CA ASN A 14 -7.61 -4.54 7.74
C ASN A 14 -8.96 -4.81 8.41
N LYS A 15 -8.95 -5.20 9.69
CA LYS A 15 -10.18 -5.45 10.47
C LYS A 15 -10.97 -4.17 10.77
N ASN A 16 -10.37 -2.98 10.55
CA ASN A 16 -10.97 -1.67 10.78
C ASN A 16 -11.45 -1.02 9.46
N GLU A 17 -12.14 -1.78 8.60
CA GLU A 17 -12.84 -1.20 7.45
C GLU A 17 -13.93 -0.24 7.95
N ASN A 18 -13.82 1.04 7.60
CA ASN A 18 -14.93 1.98 7.74
C ASN A 18 -15.88 1.76 6.56
N VAL A 19 -17.21 1.82 6.79
CA VAL A 19 -18.26 1.69 5.75
C VAL A 19 -17.98 2.55 4.51
N PHE A 20 -17.31 3.69 4.69
CA PHE A 20 -17.03 4.64 3.61
C PHE A 20 -15.70 4.39 2.87
N ASN A 21 -14.67 3.85 3.53
CA ASN A 21 -13.34 3.73 2.95
C ASN A 21 -12.89 2.26 2.94
N LYS A 22 -12.50 1.77 1.78
CA LYS A 22 -11.91 0.44 1.63
C LYS A 22 -10.39 0.57 1.73
N GLN A 23 -9.76 -0.29 2.52
CA GLN A 23 -8.31 -0.39 2.60
C GLN A 23 -7.83 -1.84 2.46
N ILE A 24 -6.76 -2.04 1.70
CA ILE A 24 -5.97 -3.28 1.70
C ILE A 24 -4.55 -2.90 2.09
N LEU A 25 -3.99 -3.64 3.04
CA LEU A 25 -2.57 -3.56 3.34
C LEU A 25 -1.84 -4.64 2.56
N TYR A 26 -0.64 -4.35 2.07
CA TYR A 26 0.29 -5.33 1.53
C TYR A 26 1.49 -5.41 2.46
N LYS A 27 1.87 -6.61 2.90
CA LYS A 27 3.09 -6.83 3.71
C LYS A 27 4.08 -7.68 2.93
N PHE A 28 5.20 -7.08 2.52
CA PHE A 28 6.23 -7.76 1.74
C PHE A 28 7.34 -8.36 2.61
N PRO A 29 8.16 -9.28 2.06
CA PRO A 29 9.23 -9.95 2.80
C PRO A 29 10.33 -9.02 3.32
N ASN A 30 10.47 -7.82 2.75
CA ASN A 30 11.45 -6.81 3.15
C ASN A 30 10.97 -5.90 4.30
N ASN A 31 9.88 -6.28 4.99
CA ASN A 31 9.16 -5.49 6.01
C ASN A 31 8.54 -4.18 5.51
N TYR A 32 8.75 -3.80 4.26
CA TYR A 32 7.97 -2.76 3.61
C TYR A 32 6.62 -3.30 3.16
N GLY A 33 5.76 -2.39 2.77
CA GLY A 33 4.42 -2.69 2.32
C GLY A 33 3.73 -1.47 1.74
N ALA A 34 2.46 -1.65 1.41
CA ALA A 34 1.61 -0.58 0.93
C ALA A 34 0.29 -0.54 1.72
N SER A 35 -0.15 0.65 2.06
CA SER A 35 -1.54 0.92 2.45
C SER A 35 -2.28 1.46 1.23
N VAL A 36 -3.15 0.64 0.62
CA VAL A 36 -3.93 1.01 -0.56
C VAL A 36 -5.36 1.34 -0.14
N VAL A 37 -5.81 2.57 -0.40
CA VAL A 37 -7.09 3.09 0.08
C VAL A 37 -7.93 3.61 -1.10
N SER A 38 -9.25 3.42 -1.03
CA SER A 38 -10.19 4.12 -1.90
C SER A 38 -11.49 4.43 -1.16
N GLY A 39 -12.03 5.63 -1.38
CA GLY A 39 -13.28 6.06 -0.76
C GLY A 39 -13.83 7.35 -1.38
N PRO A 40 -14.99 7.84 -0.90
CA PRO A 40 -15.62 9.07 -1.41
C PRO A 40 -14.85 10.36 -1.07
N PHE A 41 -13.91 10.31 -0.12
CA PHE A 41 -13.11 11.46 0.31
C PHE A 41 -11.60 11.29 0.04
N THR A 42 -11.24 10.35 -0.84
CA THR A 42 -9.87 10.15 -1.30
C THR A 42 -9.66 10.79 -2.68
N TYR A 43 -8.42 11.01 -3.07
CA TYR A 43 -8.03 11.37 -4.44
C TYR A 43 -8.12 10.15 -5.37
N GLY A 44 -9.27 9.48 -5.42
CA GLY A 44 -9.42 8.21 -6.13
C GLY A 44 -8.73 7.04 -5.41
N LEU A 45 -7.94 6.25 -6.12
CA LEU A 45 -7.15 5.17 -5.51
C LEU A 45 -5.82 5.75 -5.02
N GLU A 46 -5.53 5.52 -3.74
CA GLU A 46 -4.35 6.05 -3.06
C GLU A 46 -3.43 4.92 -2.57
N LEU A 47 -2.13 5.18 -2.52
CA LEU A 47 -1.12 4.30 -1.95
C LEU A 47 -0.15 5.09 -1.08
N ALA A 48 0.06 4.64 0.16
CA ALA A 48 1.17 5.07 1.01
C ALA A 48 2.13 3.90 1.22
N VAL A 49 3.45 4.17 1.21
CA VAL A 49 4.45 3.18 1.63
C VAL A 49 4.37 3.03 3.15
N ILE A 50 4.36 1.80 3.63
CA ILE A 50 4.33 1.48 5.05
C ILE A 50 5.51 0.57 5.41
N PHE A 51 5.97 0.65 6.64
CA PHE A 51 6.98 -0.25 7.19
C PHE A 51 6.42 -0.98 8.40
N PHE A 52 6.63 -2.29 8.47
CA PHE A 52 6.15 -3.16 9.53
C PHE A 52 7.22 -3.32 10.62
N SER A 53 6.97 -2.75 11.79
CA SER A 53 7.70 -3.05 13.02
C SER A 53 6.95 -4.13 13.81
N ASN A 54 7.34 -5.39 13.64
CA ASN A 54 6.64 -6.57 14.18
C ASN A 54 5.21 -6.73 13.63
N GLU A 55 4.20 -6.58 14.50
CA GLU A 55 2.77 -6.63 14.16
C GLU A 55 2.18 -5.24 13.83
N ASN A 56 2.89 -4.17 14.20
CA ASN A 56 2.47 -2.79 13.91
C ASN A 56 3.07 -2.31 12.59
N TRP A 57 2.47 -1.29 12.00
CA TRP A 57 2.98 -0.61 10.82
C TRP A 57 2.78 0.90 10.94
N ASP A 58 3.68 1.64 10.32
CA ASP A 58 3.64 3.10 10.19
C ASP A 58 3.91 3.48 8.74
N ILE A 59 3.46 4.66 8.32
CA ILE A 59 3.79 5.20 7.00
C ILE A 59 5.29 5.56 7.00
N ASP A 60 6.02 5.11 5.98
CA ASP A 60 7.42 5.47 5.77
C ASP A 60 7.51 6.49 4.64
N TYR A 61 7.78 7.74 4.99
CA TYR A 61 7.98 8.85 4.05
C TYR A 61 9.42 8.94 3.53
N ASP A 62 10.35 8.16 4.08
CA ASP A 62 11.77 8.17 3.71
C ASP A 62 12.08 7.02 2.75
N THR A 63 11.37 6.99 1.61
CA THR A 63 11.56 5.96 0.57
C THR A 63 11.76 6.59 -0.81
N PRO A 64 12.54 5.95 -1.69
CA PRO A 64 12.71 6.43 -3.06
C PRO A 64 11.46 6.24 -3.93
N VAL A 65 10.46 5.47 -3.48
CA VAL A 65 9.19 5.28 -4.20
C VAL A 65 8.35 6.56 -4.12
N THR A 66 8.19 7.09 -2.92
CA THR A 66 7.48 8.34 -2.66
C THR A 66 7.81 8.85 -1.26
N ASN A 67 7.79 10.16 -1.11
CA ASN A 67 7.84 10.85 0.18
C ASN A 67 6.49 11.43 0.61
N ASP A 68 5.41 11.05 -0.08
CA ASP A 68 4.02 11.42 0.18
C ASP A 68 3.07 10.28 -0.26
N VAL A 69 1.76 10.48 -0.18
CA VAL A 69 0.74 9.57 -0.71
C VAL A 69 0.65 9.69 -2.22
N LEU A 70 0.73 8.56 -2.93
CA LEU A 70 0.40 8.51 -4.36
C LEU A 70 -1.12 8.49 -4.53
N GLY A 71 -1.68 9.47 -5.23
CA GLY A 71 -3.12 9.55 -5.54
C GLY A 71 -3.46 9.25 -6.99
N HIS A 72 -4.77 9.14 -7.27
CA HIS A 72 -5.34 8.92 -8.60
C HIS A 72 -4.78 7.72 -9.37
N LEU A 73 -4.37 6.67 -8.64
CA LEU A 73 -3.79 5.49 -9.24
C LEU A 73 -4.79 4.70 -10.08
N ASN A 74 -4.30 4.15 -11.17
CA ASN A 74 -4.97 3.13 -11.98
C ASN A 74 -4.29 1.77 -11.75
N LYS A 75 -4.75 0.72 -12.46
CA LYS A 75 -4.20 -0.64 -12.29
C LYS A 75 -2.70 -0.73 -12.56
N GLU A 76 -2.21 -0.06 -13.61
CA GLU A 76 -0.80 -0.14 -14.03
C GLU A 76 0.11 0.62 -13.07
N SER A 77 -0.25 1.86 -12.71
CA SER A 77 0.49 2.67 -11.74
C SER A 77 0.47 2.07 -10.33
N LEU A 78 -0.65 1.46 -9.91
CA LEU A 78 -0.71 0.69 -8.67
C LEU A 78 0.28 -0.50 -8.72
N LYS A 79 0.26 -1.27 -9.81
CA LYS A 79 1.16 -2.41 -9.97
C LYS A 79 2.63 -1.98 -9.90
N GLN A 80 2.99 -0.92 -10.62
CA GLN A 80 4.36 -0.40 -10.61
C GLN A 80 4.79 0.02 -9.19
N ALA A 81 3.95 0.77 -8.48
CA ALA A 81 4.27 1.18 -7.10
C ALA A 81 4.44 -0.02 -6.16
N LEU A 82 3.62 -1.06 -6.29
CA LEU A 82 3.77 -2.30 -5.51
C LEU A 82 5.07 -3.05 -5.86
N GLU A 83 5.43 -3.12 -7.14
CA GLU A 83 6.71 -3.69 -7.59
C GLU A 83 7.91 -2.91 -7.04
N ASP A 84 7.85 -1.58 -7.05
CA ASP A 84 8.94 -0.73 -6.55
C ASP A 84 9.15 -0.93 -5.04
N ILE A 85 8.06 -0.98 -4.25
CA ILE A 85 8.12 -1.23 -2.80
C ILE A 85 8.61 -2.65 -2.49
N TYR A 86 8.15 -3.65 -3.26
CA TYR A 86 8.58 -5.04 -3.10
C TYR A 86 10.10 -5.19 -3.28
N ASN A 87 10.69 -4.40 -4.19
CA ASN A 87 12.12 -4.44 -4.50
C ASN A 87 12.98 -3.51 -3.61
N LEU A 88 12.40 -2.78 -2.65
CA LEU A 88 13.18 -1.96 -1.72
C LEU A 88 14.17 -2.82 -0.93
N PRO A 89 15.39 -2.32 -0.67
CA PRO A 89 16.33 -3.01 0.19
C PRO A 89 15.75 -3.13 1.59
N ILE A 90 16.08 -4.23 2.27
CA ILE A 90 15.75 -4.41 3.69
C ILE A 90 16.43 -3.29 4.48
N LYS A 91 15.66 -2.62 5.34
CA LYS A 91 16.12 -1.56 6.23
C LYS A 91 16.96 -2.12 7.39
#